data_AF-A0A354P5B2-F1
#
_entry.id   AF-A0A354P5B2-F1
#
_cell.length_a   1.000
_cell.length_b   1.000
_cell.length_c   1.000
_cell.angle_alpha   90.00
_cell.angle_beta   90.00
_cell.angle_gamma   90.00
#
_symmetry.space_group_name_H-M   'P 1'
#
loop_
_entity.id
_entity.type
_entity.pdbx_description
1 polymer ?
#
loop_
_entity_poly.entity_id
_entity_poly.type
_entity_poly.pdbx_seq_one_letter_code
_entity_poly.pdbx_strand_id
1 'polypeptide(L)'
;MAKTFDLRKQLKLHDKQLLAKLFDRCGLSLAIPWDQLTPGEFAPITSAWESLGESKRQVQLALQEIGELADSRGLRLLIDEMQQRYPDRMAELRDQLSLADKSLWAYLECPEAFEQA
;
A
#
# COMPACT_ATOMS: atom_id res chain seq x y z
N MET A 1 10.38 2.69 21.33
CA MET A 1 11.48 2.26 20.43
C MET A 1 10.92 2.30 19.02
N ALA A 2 11.50 3.08 18.11
CA ALA A 2 11.01 3.16 16.74
C ALA A 2 11.10 1.77 16.11
N LYS A 3 9.97 1.19 15.69
CA LYS A 3 9.98 -0.05 14.91
C LYS A 3 10.76 0.26 13.64
N THR A 4 11.94 -0.34 13.48
CA THR A 4 12.71 -0.23 12.25
C THR A 4 11.82 -0.68 11.10
N PHE A 5 11.59 0.20 10.13
CA PHE A 5 10.81 -0.09 8.95
C PHE A 5 11.45 -1.30 8.21
N ASP A 6 10.69 -2.38 8.10
CA ASP A 6 11.12 -3.61 7.42
C ASP A 6 10.36 -3.71 6.10
N LEU A 7 11.03 -3.28 5.02
CA LEU A 7 10.46 -3.29 3.67
C LEU A 7 9.98 -4.70 3.28
N ARG A 8 10.75 -5.75 3.58
CA ARG A 8 10.38 -7.11 3.17
C ARG A 8 9.12 -7.58 3.84
N LYS A 9 8.87 -7.15 5.10
CA LYS A 9 7.59 -7.43 5.75
C LYS A 9 6.46 -6.69 5.06
N GLN A 10 6.62 -5.40 4.77
CA GLN A 10 5.59 -4.61 4.08
C GLN A 10 5.26 -5.17 2.70
N LEU A 11 6.28 -5.50 1.88
CA LEU A 11 6.06 -6.09 0.55
C LEU A 11 5.30 -7.43 0.59
N LYS A 12 5.44 -8.20 1.66
CA LYS A 12 4.72 -9.48 1.83
C LYS A 12 3.25 -9.31 2.21
N LEU A 13 2.85 -8.14 2.69
CA LEU A 13 1.48 -7.86 3.11
C LEU A 13 0.59 -7.42 1.96
N HIS A 14 1.19 -6.98 0.85
CA HIS A 14 0.48 -6.32 -0.23
C HIS A 14 0.58 -7.07 -1.56
N ASP A 15 -0.48 -6.96 -2.36
CA ASP A 15 -0.45 -7.35 -3.75
C ASP A 15 0.55 -6.50 -4.55
N LYS A 16 1.22 -7.14 -5.50
CA LYS A 16 2.31 -6.52 -6.26
C LYS A 16 1.81 -5.43 -7.20
N GLN A 17 0.60 -5.54 -7.72
CA GLN A 17 0.02 -4.52 -8.59
C GLN A 17 -0.32 -3.27 -7.78
N LEU A 18 -0.80 -3.44 -6.55
CA LEU A 18 -1.01 -2.32 -5.63
C LEU A 18 0.32 -1.65 -5.23
N LEU A 19 1.36 -2.45 -4.98
CA LEU A 19 2.70 -1.92 -4.74
C LEU A 19 3.22 -1.13 -5.94
N ALA A 20 3.09 -1.66 -7.16
CA ALA A 20 3.49 -0.96 -8.39
C ALA A 20 2.82 0.43 -8.49
N LYS A 21 1.50 0.46 -8.30
CA LYS A 21 0.72 1.72 -8.25
C LYS A 21 1.20 2.68 -7.16
N LEU A 22 1.58 2.17 -5.98
CA LEU A 22 2.12 3.00 -4.90
C LEU A 22 3.43 3.66 -5.30
N PHE A 23 4.34 2.88 -5.88
CA PHE A 23 5.62 3.38 -6.37
C PHE A 23 5.42 4.47 -7.43
N ASP A 24 4.54 4.25 -8.40
CA ASP A 24 4.19 5.25 -9.41
C ASP A 24 3.53 6.49 -8.81
N ARG A 25 2.62 6.34 -7.84
CA ARG A 25 1.99 7.46 -7.12
C ARG A 25 3.01 8.33 -6.37
N CYS A 26 4.05 7.72 -5.81
CA CYS A 26 5.17 8.44 -5.19
C CYS A 26 6.18 8.99 -6.21
N GLY A 27 5.91 8.90 -7.52
CA GLY A 27 6.81 9.37 -8.57
C GLY A 27 8.06 8.50 -8.75
N LEU A 28 8.05 7.27 -8.21
CA LEU A 28 9.16 6.32 -8.29
C LEU A 28 8.81 5.22 -9.28
N SER A 29 9.11 5.43 -10.55
CA SER A 29 8.95 4.36 -11.54
C SER A 29 10.10 3.35 -11.39
N LEU A 30 9.80 2.19 -10.80
CA LEU A 30 10.74 1.08 -10.74
C LEU A 30 10.71 0.33 -12.08
N ALA A 31 11.84 0.24 -12.77
CA ALA A 31 12.00 -0.52 -14.01
C ALA A 31 12.00 -2.04 -13.76
N ILE A 32 10.93 -2.54 -13.15
CA ILE A 32 10.73 -3.94 -12.76
C ILE A 32 9.53 -4.47 -13.56
N PRO A 33 9.60 -5.68 -14.13
CA PRO A 33 8.46 -6.31 -14.77
C PRO A 33 7.48 -6.86 -13.73
N TRP A 34 6.67 -5.99 -13.11
CA TRP A 34 5.75 -6.34 -12.02
C TRP A 34 4.85 -7.53 -12.33
N ASP A 35 4.35 -7.63 -13.57
CA ASP A 35 3.49 -8.71 -14.04
C ASP A 35 4.19 -10.07 -14.13
N GLN A 36 5.51 -10.10 -14.19
CA GLN A 36 6.30 -11.32 -14.30
C GLN A 36 6.78 -11.85 -12.94
N LEU A 37 6.57 -11.10 -11.86
CA LEU A 37 7.07 -11.47 -10.54
C LEU A 37 6.24 -12.58 -9.90
N THR A 38 6.86 -13.71 -9.59
CA THR A 38 6.21 -14.87 -8.94
C THR A 38 5.88 -14.63 -7.47
N PRO A 39 4.82 -15.21 -6.88
CA PRO A 39 4.49 -15.00 -5.45
C PRO A 39 5.69 -15.24 -4.54
N GLY A 40 6.05 -14.25 -3.71
CA GLY A 40 7.24 -14.31 -2.84
C GLY A 40 8.54 -13.74 -3.46
N GLU A 41 8.55 -13.45 -4.75
CA GLU A 41 9.67 -12.80 -5.44
C GLU A 41 9.69 -11.30 -5.17
N PHE A 42 10.53 -10.89 -4.22
CA PHE A 42 10.76 -9.50 -3.83
C PHE A 42 12.18 -9.02 -4.10
N ALA A 43 13.09 -9.92 -4.50
CA ALA A 43 14.49 -9.59 -4.78
C ALA A 43 14.66 -8.38 -5.74
N PRO A 44 13.99 -8.33 -6.91
CA PRO A 44 14.12 -7.18 -7.81
C PRO A 44 13.58 -5.88 -7.20
N ILE A 45 12.50 -5.96 -6.42
CA ILE A 45 11.93 -4.80 -5.72
C ILE A 45 12.90 -4.29 -4.66
N THR A 46 13.48 -5.19 -3.86
CA THR A 46 14.46 -4.81 -2.83
C THR A 46 15.74 -4.22 -3.43
N SER A 47 16.19 -4.73 -4.58
CA SER A 47 17.39 -4.21 -5.26
C SER A 47 17.14 -2.82 -5.84
N ALA A 48 16.01 -2.61 -6.51
CA ALA A 48 15.62 -1.29 -7.00
C ALA A 48 15.45 -0.30 -5.84
N TRP A 49 14.86 -0.75 -4.73
CA TRP A 49 14.69 0.03 -3.52
C TRP A 49 15.99 0.56 -2.92
N GLU A 50 17.05 -0.26 -2.91
CA GLU A 50 18.35 0.17 -2.41
C GLU A 50 18.95 1.30 -3.25
N SER A 51 18.63 1.34 -4.55
CA SER A 51 19.10 2.35 -5.50
C SER A 51 18.34 3.68 -5.41
N LEU A 52 17.18 3.72 -4.73
CA LEU A 52 16.33 4.91 -4.61
C LEU A 52 16.88 5.98 -3.66
N GLY A 53 17.93 5.71 -2.87
CA GLY A 53 18.53 6.71 -1.97
C GLY A 53 17.52 7.32 -0.99
N GLU A 54 17.40 8.65 -0.96
CA GLU A 54 16.42 9.39 -0.14
C GLU A 54 15.00 9.35 -0.72
N SER A 55 14.84 9.13 -2.03
CA SER A 55 13.53 9.13 -2.69
C SER A 55 12.59 8.05 -2.14
N LYS A 56 13.15 6.95 -1.62
CA LYS A 56 12.37 5.89 -0.97
C LYS A 56 11.64 6.35 0.29
N ARG A 57 12.03 7.48 0.90
CA ARG A 57 11.41 8.00 2.13
C ARG A 57 9.93 8.27 1.95
N GLN A 58 9.49 8.73 0.78
CA GLN A 58 8.08 8.97 0.50
C GLN A 58 7.27 7.67 0.56
N VAL A 59 7.77 6.61 -0.09
CA VAL A 59 7.12 5.29 -0.04
C VAL A 59 7.17 4.69 1.36
N GLN A 60 8.26 4.92 2.12
CA GLN A 60 8.34 4.49 3.52
C GLN A 60 7.25 5.12 4.39
N LEU A 61 7.04 6.44 4.24
CA LEU A 61 6.01 7.16 4.98
C LEU A 61 4.62 6.64 4.60
N ALA A 62 4.34 6.52 3.31
CA ALA A 62 3.05 5.98 2.83
C ALA A 62 2.80 4.56 3.36
N LEU A 63 3.77 3.65 3.28
CA LEU A 63 3.62 2.29 3.81
C LEU A 63 3.47 2.25 5.34
N GLN A 64 4.02 3.23 6.06
CA GLN A 64 3.80 3.34 7.51
C GLN A 64 2.37 3.77 7.81
N GLU A 65 1.87 4.82 7.16
CA GLU A 65 0.49 5.29 7.32
C GLU A 65 -0.52 4.20 6.94
N ILE A 66 -0.29 3.52 5.83
CA ILE A 66 -1.11 2.38 5.39
C ILE A 66 -1.08 1.27 6.44
N GLY A 67 0.10 0.98 7.00
CA GLY A 67 0.26 -0.03 8.04
C GLY A 67 -0.43 0.32 9.36
N GLU A 68 -0.59 1.60 9.67
CA GLU A 68 -1.34 2.07 10.83
C GLU A 68 -2.85 1.86 10.67
N LEU A 69 -3.40 2.04 9.46
CA LEU A 69 -4.80 1.75 9.17
C LEU A 69 -5.08 0.27 8.86
N ALA A 70 -4.06 -0.53 8.56
CA ALA A 70 -4.16 -1.95 8.27
C ALA A 70 -4.44 -2.86 9.50
N ASP A 71 -5.09 -2.32 10.53
CA ASP A 71 -5.62 -3.08 11.66
C ASP A 71 -7.16 -3.09 11.68
N SER A 72 -7.74 -3.92 12.55
CA SER A 72 -9.20 -4.08 12.60
C SER A 72 -9.96 -2.81 12.98
N ARG A 73 -9.32 -1.87 13.70
CA ARG A 73 -9.93 -0.61 14.13
C ARG A 73 -9.81 0.44 13.02
N GLY A 74 -8.62 0.62 12.46
CA GLY A 74 -8.36 1.53 11.34
C GLY A 74 -9.22 1.17 10.12
N LEU A 75 -9.30 -0.12 9.78
CA LEU A 75 -10.13 -0.56 8.66
C LEU A 75 -11.63 -0.29 8.89
N ARG A 76 -12.11 -0.37 10.14
CA ARG A 76 -13.50 -0.04 10.42
C ARG A 76 -13.81 1.43 10.14
N LEU A 77 -12.94 2.33 10.61
CA LEU A 77 -13.07 3.77 10.33
C LEU A 77 -13.00 4.02 8.82
N LEU A 78 -12.04 3.40 8.14
CA LEU A 78 -11.91 3.49 6.69
C LEU A 78 -13.17 3.02 5.95
N ILE A 79 -13.77 1.92 6.38
CA ILE A 79 -15.03 1.42 5.81
C ILE A 79 -16.17 2.41 6.05
N ASP A 80 -16.29 2.98 7.24
CA ASP A 80 -17.35 3.95 7.55
C ASP A 80 -17.19 5.21 6.69
N GLU A 81 -15.98 5.75 6.58
CA GLU A 81 -15.66 6.91 5.73
C GLU A 81 -15.89 6.59 4.23
N MET A 82 -15.53 5.39 3.79
CA MET A 82 -15.76 4.94 2.42
C MET A 82 -17.24 4.72 2.09
N GLN A 83 -18.05 4.20 3.02
CA GLN A 83 -19.49 4.06 2.80
C GLN A 83 -20.17 5.41 2.61
N GLN A 84 -19.71 6.44 3.32
CA GLN A 84 -20.26 7.79 3.22
C GLN A 84 -19.85 8.50 1.93
N ARG A 85 -18.58 8.38 1.51
CA ARG A 85 -18.05 9.15 0.38
C ARG A 85 -18.00 8.39 -0.95
N TYR A 86 -17.77 7.08 -0.88
CA TYR A 86 -17.51 6.21 -2.02
C TYR A 86 -18.37 4.92 -1.98
N PRO A 87 -19.71 5.01 -1.83
CA PRO A 87 -20.57 3.84 -1.69
C PRO A 87 -20.46 2.88 -2.90
N ASP A 88 -20.27 3.43 -4.10
CA ASP A 88 -20.16 2.65 -5.35
C ASP A 88 -18.88 1.82 -5.41
N ARG A 89 -17.81 2.24 -4.72
CA ARG A 89 -16.52 1.56 -4.71
C ARG A 89 -16.37 0.53 -3.58
N MET A 90 -17.41 0.35 -2.76
CA MET A 90 -17.43 -0.65 -1.68
C MET A 90 -17.36 -2.09 -2.21
N ALA A 91 -17.75 -2.35 -3.46
CA ALA A 91 -17.52 -3.64 -4.11
C ALA A 91 -16.01 -3.89 -4.32
N GLU A 92 -15.30 -2.93 -4.90
CA GLU A 92 -13.86 -3.02 -5.18
C GLU A 92 -13.02 -3.19 -3.90
N LEU A 93 -13.41 -2.51 -2.81
CA LEU A 93 -12.78 -2.70 -1.50
C LEU A 93 -12.99 -4.13 -0.95
N ARG A 94 -14.16 -4.73 -1.21
CA ARG A 94 -14.46 -6.10 -0.77
C ARG A 94 -13.67 -7.14 -1.55
N ASP A 95 -13.34 -6.85 -2.80
CA ASP A 95 -12.52 -7.73 -3.65
C ASP A 95 -11.05 -7.79 -3.22
N GLN A 96 -10.59 -6.85 -2.39
CA GLN A 96 -9.25 -6.88 -1.83
C GLN A 96 -9.09 -8.01 -0.81
N LEU A 97 -8.00 -8.77 -0.94
CA LEU A 97 -7.78 -10.04 -0.23
C LEU A 97 -7.45 -9.88 1.26
N SER A 98 -6.72 -8.82 1.63
CA SER A 98 -6.23 -8.62 3.00
C SER A 98 -6.57 -7.24 3.55
N LEU A 99 -6.46 -7.06 4.87
CA LEU A 99 -6.64 -5.75 5.53
C LEU A 99 -5.60 -4.73 5.04
N ALA A 100 -4.39 -5.21 4.79
CA ALA A 100 -3.29 -4.41 4.27
C ALA A 100 -3.57 -3.96 2.83
N ASP A 101 -4.08 -4.86 1.98
CA ASP A 101 -4.51 -4.52 0.61
C ASP A 101 -5.67 -3.54 0.60
N LYS A 102 -6.65 -3.70 1.49
CA LYS A 102 -7.78 -2.75 1.61
C LYS A 102 -7.30 -1.35 1.94
N SER A 103 -6.39 -1.24 2.90
CA SER A 103 -5.85 0.04 3.34
C SER A 103 -5.00 0.68 2.24
N LEU A 104 -4.15 -0.11 1.56
CA LEU A 104 -3.36 0.35 0.43
C LEU A 104 -4.23 0.75 -0.77
N TRP A 105 -5.23 -0.05 -1.12
CA TRP A 105 -6.16 0.26 -2.20
C TRP A 105 -6.90 1.57 -1.90
N ALA A 106 -7.37 1.78 -0.67
CA ALA A 106 -8.05 3.02 -0.31
C ALA A 106 -7.13 4.23 -0.34
N TYR A 107 -5.86 4.08 0.08
CA TYR A 107 -4.84 5.11 -0.08
C TYR A 107 -4.64 5.53 -1.55
N LEU A 108 -4.70 4.57 -2.48
CA LEU A 108 -4.51 4.82 -3.90
C LEU A 108 -5.74 5.41 -4.58
N GLU A 109 -6.91 4.83 -4.32
CA GLU A 109 -8.14 5.06 -5.08
C GLU A 109 -9.11 6.02 -4.39
N CYS A 110 -9.06 6.11 -3.06
CA CYS A 110 -9.96 6.93 -2.22
C CYS A 110 -9.18 7.72 -1.15
N PRO A 111 -8.19 8.56 -1.53
CA PRO A 111 -7.28 9.21 -0.59
C PRO A 111 -8.02 10.04 0.48
N GLU A 112 -9.12 10.71 0.12
CA GLU A 112 -9.90 11.51 1.07
C GLU A 112 -10.53 10.66 2.20
N ALA A 113 -10.97 9.44 1.89
CA ALA A 113 -11.50 8.53 2.91
C ALA A 113 -10.38 7.97 3.78
N PHE A 114 -9.21 7.73 3.20
CA PHE A 114 -8.03 7.29 3.93
C PHE A 114 -7.51 8.36 4.89
N GLU A 115 -7.44 9.62 4.47
CA GLU A 115 -6.95 10.73 5.30
C GLU A 115 -7.88 11.07 6.49
N GLN A 116 -9.15 10.69 6.42
CA GLN A 116 -10.14 10.95 7.48
C GLN A 116 -10.34 9.77 8.45
N ALA A 117 -9.79 8.60 8.12
CA ALA A 117 -9.88 7.39 8.93
C ALA A 117 -8.83 7.36 10.05
#